data_AF-A0A7C4PJX9-F1
#
_entry.id   AF-A0A7C4PJX9-F1
#
_cell.length_a   1.000
_cell.length_b   1.000
_cell.length_c   1.000
_cell.angle_alpha   90.00
_cell.angle_beta   90.00
_cell.angle_gamma   90.00
#
_symmetry.space_group_name_H-M   'P 1'
#
loop_
_entity.id
_entity.type
_entity.pdbx_description
1 polymer ?
#
loop_
_entity_poly.entity_id
_entity_poly.type
_entity_poly.pdbx_seq_one_letter_code
_entity_poly.pdbx_strand_id
1 'polypeptide(L)'
;MPASNSLVYYAAHGILSDAREHARYLADLPTDLAALAKVVQGLLIHPFEIDIYGVELSKVQRKEVFLRSVSEMLGRIHELDPRPLTEARLPAERLAGNCRDHALLFCAFLRQQGRAARVRAGFATYLTEKMIADHWVTEVWDEAAGRWRRIDAQIDDEQRKAHNITVDTLDLPGDAFYTAADAWILCRKHKAKSGDFGFNRKRRGWNYLKNQLLLDLAALNKLELLAGEALWQLSTVDYERLDAEDRHLLDQIAAVIQPLDESFEEMQALFESDHRLSEPVFSKLKLLGYLGENAPAPEVKTSGAGPGLHLLPSDRERLLAMGSNGKTGAAGSMGGIPPKNHEVNGRPGEPDSITIRGAQQHNLKHINVTIPRNKLVVLTGVSGSGKSSLAFDTLYAEGQRRYVESLSAYVRRYLD
;
A
#
# COMPACT_ATOMS: atom_id res chain seq x y z
N MET A 1 -21.85 9.90 -13.08
CA MET A 1 -22.41 9.29 -11.86
C MET A 1 -21.64 8.02 -11.61
N PRO A 2 -20.99 7.85 -10.45
CA PRO A 2 -20.26 6.63 -10.14
C PRO A 2 -21.20 5.42 -10.13
N ALA A 3 -20.67 4.24 -10.45
CA ALA A 3 -21.40 2.99 -10.29
C ALA A 3 -21.87 2.82 -8.84
N SER A 4 -23.11 2.37 -8.62
CA SER A 4 -23.66 2.17 -7.26
C SER A 4 -22.76 1.28 -6.39
N ASN A 5 -22.03 0.34 -7.00
CA ASN A 5 -21.12 -0.55 -6.30
C ASN A 5 -19.89 0.17 -5.73
N SER A 6 -19.38 1.21 -6.40
CA SER A 6 -18.17 1.91 -5.93
C SER A 6 -18.46 2.76 -4.69
N LEU A 7 -19.65 3.37 -4.59
CA LEU A 7 -20.06 4.11 -3.40
C LEU A 7 -20.20 3.20 -2.18
N VAL A 8 -20.87 2.05 -2.34
CA VAL A 8 -21.00 1.05 -1.27
C VAL A 8 -19.62 0.52 -0.87
N TYR A 9 -18.76 0.25 -1.85
CA TYR A 9 -17.39 -0.14 -1.60
C TYR A 9 -16.67 0.92 -0.75
N TYR A 10 -16.63 2.19 -1.18
CA TYR A 10 -15.88 3.22 -0.47
C TYR A 10 -16.49 3.68 0.86
N ALA A 11 -17.74 3.32 1.17
CA ALA A 11 -18.34 3.55 2.48
C ALA A 11 -17.85 2.57 3.55
N ALA A 12 -17.43 1.37 3.17
CA ALA A 12 -16.94 0.36 4.11
C ALA A 12 -15.45 0.53 4.44
N HIS A 13 -15.04 0.20 5.67
CA HIS A 13 -13.63 0.15 6.06
C HIS A 13 -12.83 -0.90 5.27
N GLY A 14 -11.52 -0.67 5.16
CA GLY A 14 -10.51 -1.65 4.79
C GLY A 14 -9.66 -2.05 5.99
N ILE A 15 -8.68 -2.93 5.79
CA ILE A 15 -7.86 -3.50 6.88
C ILE A 15 -7.15 -2.42 7.71
N LEU A 16 -6.71 -1.33 7.06
CA LEU A 16 -5.95 -0.24 7.67
C LEU A 16 -6.83 0.91 8.16
N SER A 17 -8.05 1.06 7.63
CA SER A 17 -8.98 2.11 8.04
C SER A 17 -9.96 1.67 9.13
N ASP A 18 -10.09 0.37 9.40
CA ASP A 18 -10.92 -0.16 10.49
C ASP A 18 -10.31 0.19 11.86
N ALA A 19 -11.12 0.79 12.72
CA ALA A 19 -10.74 1.16 14.08
C ALA A 19 -10.76 -0.02 15.06
N ARG A 20 -11.36 -1.15 14.68
CA ARG A 20 -11.38 -2.41 15.44
C ARG A 20 -11.79 -2.20 16.90
N GLU A 21 -10.96 -2.61 17.86
CA GLU A 21 -11.18 -2.45 19.30
C GLU A 21 -11.37 -1.00 19.75
N HIS A 22 -10.95 -0.02 18.93
CA HIS A 22 -11.06 1.40 19.21
C HIS A 22 -12.29 2.06 18.54
N ALA A 23 -13.16 1.31 17.87
CA ALA A 23 -14.35 1.84 17.18
C ALA A 23 -15.26 2.67 18.11
N ARG A 24 -15.31 2.32 19.40
CA ARG A 24 -16.07 3.07 20.42
C ARG A 24 -15.63 4.54 20.57
N TYR A 25 -14.39 4.88 20.23
CA TYR A 25 -13.89 6.27 20.34
C TYR A 25 -14.46 7.19 19.25
N LEU A 26 -15.09 6.62 18.22
CA LEU A 26 -15.60 7.35 17.06
C LEU A 26 -17.08 7.77 17.21
N ALA A 27 -17.74 7.40 18.31
CA ALA A 27 -19.19 7.55 18.47
C ALA A 27 -19.67 9.01 18.43
N ASP A 28 -18.89 9.93 18.98
CA ASP A 28 -19.28 11.34 19.17
C ASP A 28 -18.67 12.28 18.10
N LEU A 29 -18.18 11.73 16.98
CA LEU A 29 -17.58 12.53 15.93
C LEU A 29 -18.61 13.43 15.22
N PRO A 30 -18.26 14.69 14.90
CA PRO A 30 -19.14 15.58 14.15
C PRO A 30 -19.35 15.08 12.72
N THR A 31 -20.52 15.35 12.15
CA THR A 31 -20.85 15.00 10.75
C THR A 31 -20.48 16.09 9.74
N ASP A 32 -20.35 17.33 10.21
CA ASP A 32 -19.85 18.44 9.40
C ASP A 32 -18.38 18.23 9.00
N LEU A 33 -18.08 18.46 7.72
CA LEU A 33 -16.75 18.18 7.16
C LEU A 33 -15.66 19.08 7.77
N ALA A 34 -15.96 20.35 8.02
CA ALA A 34 -15.02 21.30 8.59
C ALA A 34 -14.70 20.93 10.05
N ALA A 35 -15.74 20.66 10.84
CA ALA A 35 -15.60 20.21 12.22
C ALA A 35 -14.83 18.88 12.30
N LEU A 36 -15.11 17.93 11.41
CA LEU A 36 -14.43 16.64 11.39
C LEU A 36 -12.95 16.78 10.98
N ALA A 37 -12.63 17.68 10.06
CA ALA A 37 -11.24 18.00 9.71
C ALA A 37 -10.50 18.63 10.91
N LYS A 38 -11.16 19.54 11.65
CA LYS A 38 -10.60 20.14 12.87
C LYS A 38 -10.31 19.10 13.96
N VAL A 39 -11.12 18.04 14.07
CA VAL A 39 -10.81 16.90 14.96
C VAL A 39 -9.49 16.26 14.54
N VAL A 40 -9.32 15.90 13.27
CA VAL A 40 -8.06 15.28 12.77
C VAL A 40 -6.85 16.19 13.02
N GLN A 41 -6.98 17.50 12.73
CA GLN A 41 -5.94 18.51 12.97
C GLN A 41 -5.59 18.65 14.46
N GLY A 42 -6.57 18.46 15.35
CA GLY A 42 -6.38 18.50 16.79
C GLY A 42 -5.71 17.24 17.36
N LEU A 43 -5.67 16.14 16.60
CA LEU A 43 -5.12 14.86 17.04
C LEU A 43 -3.73 14.56 16.46
N LEU A 44 -3.43 15.06 15.26
CA LEU A 44 -2.20 14.76 14.54
C LEU A 44 -1.30 15.99 14.38
N ILE A 45 0.01 15.76 14.30
CA ILE A 45 1.00 16.79 13.96
C ILE A 45 2.01 16.26 12.95
N HIS A 46 2.26 17.04 11.89
CA HIS A 46 3.21 16.67 10.84
C HIS A 46 4.66 16.91 11.29
N PRO A 47 5.55 15.90 11.33
CA PRO A 47 6.91 16.06 11.89
C PRO A 47 7.82 17.06 11.18
N PHE A 48 7.51 17.41 9.93
CA PHE A 48 8.22 18.43 9.16
C PHE A 48 7.64 19.84 9.33
N GLU A 49 6.49 19.98 9.99
CA GLU A 49 5.79 21.25 10.19
C GLU A 49 5.83 21.71 11.66
N ILE A 50 6.53 20.99 12.53
CA ILE A 50 6.56 21.24 13.99
C ILE A 50 7.09 22.62 14.36
N ASP A 51 7.94 23.20 13.51
CA ASP A 51 8.51 24.54 13.70
C ASP A 51 7.41 25.62 13.68
N ILE A 52 6.34 25.41 12.91
CA ILE A 52 5.17 26.32 12.86
C ILE A 52 4.50 26.40 14.23
N TYR A 53 4.54 25.31 15.00
CA TYR A 53 3.89 25.19 16.29
C TYR A 53 4.83 25.44 17.47
N GLY A 54 6.12 25.67 17.22
CA GLY A 54 7.13 25.90 18.27
C GLY A 54 7.34 24.69 19.18
N VAL A 55 7.24 23.47 18.66
CA VAL A 55 7.40 22.22 19.44
C VAL A 55 8.53 21.35 18.90
N GLU A 56 9.14 20.58 19.80
CA GLU A 56 10.08 19.52 19.44
C GLU A 56 9.48 18.14 19.70
N LEU A 57 9.61 17.24 18.73
CA LEU A 57 9.22 15.84 18.90
C LEU A 57 10.41 14.99 19.30
N SER A 58 10.20 14.14 20.31
CA SER A 58 11.16 13.12 20.72
C SER A 58 11.45 12.11 19.60
N LYS A 59 12.57 11.37 19.71
CA LYS A 59 12.89 10.30 18.74
C LYS A 59 11.81 9.22 18.67
N VAL A 60 11.13 8.95 19.78
CA VAL A 60 10.05 7.95 19.85
C VAL A 60 8.81 8.49 19.13
N GLN A 61 8.40 9.72 19.40
CA GLN A 61 7.28 10.36 18.70
C GLN A 61 7.51 10.40 17.19
N ARG A 62 8.72 10.75 16.73
CA ARG A 62 9.04 10.75 15.30
C ARG A 62 8.92 9.38 14.62
N LYS A 63 8.93 8.27 15.37
CA LYS A 63 8.70 6.92 14.84
C LYS A 63 7.20 6.56 14.78
N GLU A 64 6.30 7.37 15.33
CA GLU A 64 4.84 7.15 15.27
C GLU A 64 4.29 7.24 13.84
N VAL A 65 4.96 7.93 12.92
CA VAL A 65 4.64 7.95 11.47
C VAL A 65 4.72 6.57 10.79
N PHE A 66 5.22 5.56 11.49
CA PHE A 66 5.26 4.18 11.00
C PHE A 66 4.09 3.32 11.51
N LEU A 67 3.19 3.87 12.34
CA LEU A 67 1.91 3.23 12.65
C LEU A 67 1.09 3.14 11.37
N ARG A 68 0.52 1.96 11.10
CA ARG A 68 -0.08 1.66 9.79
C ARG A 68 -1.59 1.78 9.83
N SER A 69 -2.22 1.26 10.86
CA SER A 69 -3.67 1.18 10.94
C SER A 69 -4.25 2.32 11.77
N VAL A 70 -5.51 2.66 11.47
CA VAL A 70 -6.32 3.56 12.28
C VAL A 70 -6.46 3.02 13.70
N SER A 71 -6.61 1.71 13.89
CA SER A 71 -6.63 1.12 15.24
C SER A 71 -5.36 1.45 16.04
N GLU A 72 -4.17 1.29 15.44
CA GLU A 72 -2.90 1.62 16.10
C GLU A 72 -2.78 3.12 16.40
N MET A 73 -3.16 3.98 15.44
CA MET A 73 -3.15 5.43 15.65
C MET A 73 -4.09 5.84 16.78
N LEU A 74 -5.31 5.31 16.82
CA LEU A 74 -6.30 5.60 17.87
C LEU A 74 -5.85 5.07 19.23
N GLY A 75 -5.27 3.87 19.30
CA GLY A 75 -4.67 3.34 20.51
C GLY A 75 -3.59 4.27 21.04
N ARG A 76 -2.67 4.72 20.17
CA ARG A 76 -1.60 5.63 20.55
C ARG A 76 -2.09 7.02 20.96
N ILE A 77 -3.08 7.58 20.26
CA ILE A 77 -3.74 8.83 20.63
C ILE A 77 -4.34 8.73 22.04
N HIS A 78 -5.02 7.62 22.35
CA HIS A 78 -5.62 7.40 23.65
C HIS A 78 -4.59 7.20 24.77
N GLU A 79 -3.45 6.55 24.48
CA GLU A 79 -2.33 6.43 25.41
C GLU A 79 -1.69 7.78 25.73
N LEU A 80 -1.57 8.66 24.73
CA LEU A 80 -1.04 10.02 24.90
C LEU A 80 -1.98 10.89 25.72
N ASP A 81 -3.28 10.84 25.40
CA ASP A 81 -4.32 11.56 26.12
C ASP A 81 -5.68 10.86 25.97
N PRO A 82 -6.30 10.40 27.08
CA PRO A 82 -7.50 9.58 27.03
C PRO A 82 -8.81 10.36 26.86
N ARG A 83 -8.80 11.70 26.84
CA ARG A 83 -10.04 12.50 26.67
C ARG A 83 -10.67 12.22 25.28
N PRO A 84 -11.95 12.54 25.05
CA PRO A 84 -12.61 12.31 23.76
C PRO A 84 -11.84 12.87 22.56
N LEU A 85 -11.95 12.21 21.40
CA LEU A 85 -11.26 12.63 20.17
C LEU A 85 -11.62 14.04 19.73
N THR A 86 -12.82 14.51 20.06
CA THR A 86 -13.32 15.86 19.76
C THR A 86 -12.61 16.96 20.54
N GLU A 87 -11.87 16.63 21.60
CA GLU A 87 -11.05 17.58 22.33
C GLU A 87 -9.67 17.71 21.70
N ALA A 88 -9.38 18.89 21.14
CA ALA A 88 -8.08 19.16 20.53
C ALA A 88 -6.93 19.05 21.54
N ARG A 89 -5.80 18.49 21.08
CA ARG A 89 -4.56 18.40 21.86
C ARG A 89 -3.65 19.59 21.61
N LEU A 90 -2.85 19.94 22.62
CA LEU A 90 -1.73 20.85 22.39
C LEU A 90 -0.77 20.23 21.37
N PRO A 91 -0.08 21.01 20.53
CA PRO A 91 0.77 20.45 19.48
C PRO A 91 1.80 19.41 19.95
N ALA A 92 2.36 19.56 21.16
CA ALA A 92 3.31 18.61 21.74
C ALA A 92 2.68 17.27 22.21
N GLU A 93 1.35 17.23 22.36
CA GLU A 93 0.56 16.09 22.82
C GLU A 93 -0.09 15.33 21.66
N ARG A 94 0.02 15.86 20.43
CA ARG A 94 -0.53 15.24 19.21
C ARG A 94 0.32 14.04 18.78
N LEU A 95 -0.34 13.05 18.18
CA LEU A 95 0.32 11.93 17.53
C LEU A 95 1.11 12.44 16.32
N ALA A 96 2.37 12.03 16.19
CA ALA A 96 3.15 12.39 15.01
C ALA A 96 2.68 11.58 13.79
N GLY A 97 2.17 12.26 12.76
CA GLY A 97 1.60 11.64 11.55
C GLY A 97 1.85 12.49 10.31
N ASN A 98 2.04 11.87 9.14
CA ASN A 98 2.25 12.60 7.89
C ASN A 98 0.92 12.83 7.13
N CYS A 99 0.98 13.39 5.91
CA CYS A 99 -0.21 13.66 5.09
C CYS A 99 -1.09 12.43 4.86
N ARG A 100 -0.50 11.24 4.68
CA ARG A 100 -1.24 9.98 4.54
C ARG A 100 -2.04 9.67 5.80
N ASP A 101 -1.48 9.92 6.99
CA ASP A 101 -2.12 9.60 8.26
C ASP A 101 -3.32 10.52 8.53
N HIS A 102 -3.18 11.80 8.17
CA HIS A 102 -4.30 12.77 8.22
C HIS A 102 -5.42 12.37 7.25
N ALA A 103 -5.08 12.04 6.00
CA ALA A 103 -6.05 11.59 5.01
C ALA A 103 -6.74 10.29 5.44
N LEU A 104 -5.99 9.29 5.92
CA LEU A 104 -6.55 8.02 6.35
C LEU A 104 -7.45 8.15 7.56
N LEU A 105 -7.04 8.90 8.60
CA LEU A 105 -7.84 9.08 9.79
C LEU A 105 -9.17 9.78 9.46
N PHE A 106 -9.11 10.83 8.64
CA PHE A 106 -10.30 11.52 8.14
C PHE A 106 -11.21 10.61 7.30
N CYS A 107 -10.62 9.81 6.40
CA CYS A 107 -11.34 8.84 5.59
C CYS A 107 -12.05 7.77 6.46
N ALA A 108 -11.38 7.27 7.50
CA ALA A 108 -11.96 6.31 8.43
C ALA A 108 -13.12 6.92 9.23
N PHE A 109 -13.00 8.17 9.66
CA PHE A 109 -14.08 8.87 10.35
C PHE A 109 -15.34 9.02 9.47
N LEU A 110 -15.15 9.32 8.19
CA LEU A 110 -16.24 9.37 7.21
C LEU A 110 -16.89 8.00 6.99
N ARG A 111 -16.08 6.94 6.84
CA ARG A 111 -16.56 5.56 6.67
C ARG A 111 -17.32 5.05 7.89
N GLN A 112 -16.90 5.45 9.10
CA GLN A 112 -17.63 5.15 10.33
C GLN A 112 -19.05 5.75 10.34
N GLN A 113 -19.24 6.87 9.65
CA GLN A 113 -20.54 7.53 9.44
C GLN A 113 -21.30 6.96 8.22
N GLY A 114 -20.78 5.91 7.58
CA GLY A 114 -21.37 5.31 6.38
C GLY A 114 -21.17 6.11 5.09
N ARG A 115 -20.30 7.14 5.10
CA ARG A 115 -20.07 8.00 3.94
C ARG A 115 -19.03 7.38 3.02
N ALA A 116 -19.32 7.34 1.73
CA ALA A 116 -18.36 6.89 0.73
C ALA A 116 -17.15 7.81 0.70
N ALA A 117 -15.98 7.29 1.08
CA ALA A 117 -14.73 8.03 1.13
C ALA A 117 -13.54 7.18 0.67
N ARG A 118 -12.59 7.81 -0.02
CA ARG A 118 -11.36 7.17 -0.50
C ARG A 118 -10.16 8.07 -0.33
N VAL A 119 -9.04 7.49 0.06
CA VAL A 119 -7.77 8.20 0.16
C VAL A 119 -7.14 8.26 -1.23
N ARG A 120 -6.56 9.41 -1.58
CA ARG A 120 -5.84 9.63 -2.82
C ARG A 120 -4.41 10.01 -2.55
N ALA A 121 -3.50 9.32 -3.23
CA ALA A 121 -2.09 9.63 -3.26
C ALA A 121 -1.81 10.44 -4.55
N GLY A 122 -1.13 11.58 -4.43
CA GLY A 122 -0.95 12.47 -5.58
C GLY A 122 -0.01 13.61 -5.27
N PHE A 123 -0.30 14.78 -5.84
CA PHE A 123 0.56 15.94 -5.74
C PHE A 123 -0.19 17.27 -5.63
N ALA A 124 0.17 18.08 -4.64
CA ALA A 124 -0.40 19.39 -4.36
C ALA A 124 0.44 20.53 -4.96
N THR A 125 -0.23 21.54 -5.51
CA THR A 125 0.40 22.76 -6.05
C THR A 125 0.43 23.93 -5.05
N TYR A 126 -0.27 23.80 -3.93
CA TYR A 126 -0.49 24.89 -2.96
C TYR A 126 0.38 24.81 -1.71
N LEU A 127 1.17 23.73 -1.53
CA LEU A 127 2.02 23.56 -0.34
C LEU A 127 3.37 24.29 -0.46
N THR A 128 3.89 24.43 -1.67
CA THR A 128 5.17 25.08 -1.91
C THR A 128 5.32 25.52 -3.36
N GLU A 129 6.01 26.64 -3.59
CA GLU A 129 6.34 27.11 -4.95
C GLU A 129 7.53 26.35 -5.58
N LYS A 130 8.25 25.54 -4.79
CA LYS A 130 9.51 24.90 -5.22
C LYS A 130 9.29 23.69 -6.14
N MET A 131 8.15 23.03 -6.01
CA MET A 131 7.77 21.84 -6.77
C MET A 131 6.28 21.56 -6.58
N ILE A 132 5.73 20.67 -7.40
CA ILE A 132 4.41 20.09 -7.19
C ILE A 132 4.59 18.94 -6.18
N ALA A 133 4.30 19.25 -4.92
CA ALA A 133 4.69 18.44 -3.77
C ALA A 133 3.88 17.15 -3.69
N ASP A 134 4.49 16.03 -3.32
CA ASP A 134 3.69 14.83 -3.00
C ASP A 134 2.75 15.13 -1.85
N HIS A 135 1.53 14.63 -1.94
CA HIS A 135 0.54 14.85 -0.91
C HIS A 135 -0.56 13.80 -0.94
N TRP A 136 -1.24 13.66 0.20
CA TRP A 136 -2.34 12.72 0.37
C TRP A 136 -3.58 13.47 0.84
N VAL A 137 -4.72 13.16 0.23
CA VAL A 137 -6.00 13.81 0.48
C VAL A 137 -7.11 12.76 0.51
N THR A 138 -8.29 13.16 0.97
CA THR A 138 -9.47 12.29 0.99
C THR A 138 -10.51 12.82 0.03
N GLU A 139 -11.01 11.94 -0.84
CA GLU A 139 -12.21 12.19 -1.63
C GLU A 139 -13.42 11.65 -0.88
N VAL A 140 -14.46 12.47 -0.70
CA VAL A 140 -15.74 12.08 -0.10
C VAL A 140 -16.88 12.35 -1.07
N TRP A 141 -17.83 11.42 -1.18
CA TRP A 141 -18.99 11.60 -2.03
C TRP A 141 -19.94 12.65 -1.42
N ASP A 142 -20.25 13.68 -2.20
CA ASP A 142 -21.31 14.64 -1.90
C ASP A 142 -22.55 14.27 -2.70
N GLU A 143 -23.52 13.66 -2.02
CA GLU A 143 -24.79 13.25 -2.61
C GLU A 143 -25.60 14.43 -3.16
N ALA A 144 -25.55 15.58 -2.50
CA ALA A 144 -26.32 16.76 -2.90
C ALA A 144 -25.75 17.38 -4.19
N ALA A 145 -24.41 17.37 -4.34
CA ALA A 145 -23.75 17.87 -5.54
C ALA A 145 -23.55 16.80 -6.63
N GLY A 146 -23.77 15.52 -6.32
CA GLY A 146 -23.57 14.40 -7.25
C GLY A 146 -22.13 14.26 -7.73
N ARG A 147 -21.15 14.58 -6.86
CA ARG A 147 -19.71 14.49 -7.18
C ARG A 147 -18.85 14.16 -5.96
N TRP A 148 -17.63 13.72 -6.22
CA TRP A 148 -16.59 13.66 -5.20
C TRP A 148 -16.10 15.07 -4.85
N ARG A 149 -15.99 15.37 -3.56
CA ARG A 149 -15.26 16.51 -3.01
C ARG A 149 -13.91 16.04 -2.52
N ARG A 150 -12.86 16.81 -2.80
CA ARG A 150 -11.50 16.51 -2.37
C ARG A 150 -11.12 17.38 -1.19
N ILE A 151 -10.68 16.75 -0.11
CA ILE A 151 -10.46 17.38 1.18
C ILE A 151 -9.06 17.08 1.67
N ASP A 152 -8.37 18.12 2.08
CA ASP A 152 -7.10 18.06 2.77
C ASP A 152 -7.31 18.33 4.27
N ALA A 153 -7.41 17.25 5.04
CA ALA A 153 -7.63 17.31 6.47
C ALA A 153 -6.35 17.66 7.26
N GLN A 154 -5.18 17.76 6.63
CA GLN A 154 -3.95 18.14 7.33
C GLN A 154 -3.88 19.64 7.62
N ILE A 155 -4.36 20.46 6.67
CA ILE A 155 -4.05 21.88 6.64
C ILE A 155 -4.94 22.66 7.62
N ASP A 156 -4.37 22.98 8.78
CA ASP A 156 -5.00 23.81 9.81
C ASP A 156 -4.71 25.32 9.61
N ASP A 157 -5.25 26.15 10.51
CA ASP A 157 -5.15 27.60 10.37
C ASP A 157 -3.71 28.11 10.51
N GLU A 158 -2.85 27.41 11.25
CA GLU A 158 -1.44 27.79 11.43
C GLU A 158 -0.61 27.43 10.19
N GLN A 159 -0.82 26.25 9.61
CA GLN A 159 -0.22 25.89 8.33
C GLN A 159 -0.68 26.82 7.21
N ARG A 160 -1.97 27.21 7.18
CA ARG A 160 -2.46 28.17 6.17
C ARG A 160 -1.74 29.51 6.26
N LYS A 161 -1.55 30.04 7.48
CA LYS A 161 -0.82 31.30 7.70
C LYS A 161 0.66 31.15 7.32
N ALA A 162 1.33 30.10 7.78
CA ALA A 162 2.76 29.90 7.58
C ALA A 162 3.13 29.73 6.10
N HIS A 163 2.31 29.00 5.34
CA HIS A 163 2.56 28.68 3.93
C HIS A 163 1.76 29.55 2.96
N ASN A 164 1.00 30.54 3.45
CA ASN A 164 0.13 31.40 2.65
C ASN A 164 -0.88 30.62 1.77
N ILE A 165 -1.48 29.56 2.33
CA ILE A 165 -2.42 28.68 1.63
C ILE A 165 -3.79 29.34 1.58
N THR A 166 -4.22 29.71 0.37
CA THR A 166 -5.49 30.40 0.12
C THR A 166 -6.58 29.52 -0.48
N VAL A 167 -6.22 28.35 -1.01
CA VAL A 167 -7.18 27.38 -1.57
C VAL A 167 -8.16 26.88 -0.50
N ASP A 168 -9.35 26.47 -0.93
CA ASP A 168 -10.32 25.81 -0.07
C ASP A 168 -9.90 24.34 0.15
N THR A 169 -9.47 24.01 1.37
CA THR A 169 -9.01 22.67 1.72
C THR A 169 -10.15 21.70 1.99
N LEU A 170 -11.41 22.15 2.03
CA LEU A 170 -12.61 21.32 2.18
C LEU A 170 -13.29 21.02 0.84
N ASP A 171 -12.82 21.61 -0.24
CA ASP A 171 -13.23 21.33 -1.61
C ASP A 171 -12.16 21.79 -2.60
N LEU A 172 -11.04 21.07 -2.61
CA LEU A 172 -9.87 21.44 -3.41
C LEU A 172 -10.24 21.52 -4.91
N PRO A 173 -9.88 22.63 -5.59
CA PRO A 173 -10.09 22.73 -7.03
C PRO A 173 -9.18 21.76 -7.78
N GLY A 174 -9.57 21.41 -9.02
CA GLY A 174 -8.88 20.38 -9.80
C GLY A 174 -7.41 20.67 -10.10
N ASP A 175 -7.01 21.93 -10.12
CA ASP A 175 -5.64 22.40 -10.35
C ASP A 175 -4.80 22.55 -9.05
N ALA A 176 -5.45 22.49 -7.88
CA ALA A 176 -4.77 22.47 -6.59
C ALA A 176 -4.12 21.10 -6.29
N PHE A 177 -4.68 20.01 -6.83
CA PHE A 177 -4.18 18.66 -6.58
C PHE A 177 -4.31 17.78 -7.82
N TYR A 178 -3.19 17.26 -8.29
CA TYR A 178 -3.12 16.23 -9.33
C TYR A 178 -3.13 14.85 -8.67
N THR A 179 -4.02 13.96 -9.11
CA THR A 179 -3.90 12.54 -8.73
C THR A 179 -2.59 11.97 -9.29
N ALA A 180 -2.11 10.85 -8.74
CA ALA A 180 -0.89 10.23 -9.25
C ALA A 180 -1.00 9.86 -10.75
N ALA A 181 -2.19 9.45 -11.21
CA ALA A 181 -2.44 9.20 -12.64
C ALA A 181 -2.46 10.47 -13.49
N ASP A 182 -3.06 11.56 -13.00
CA ASP A 182 -3.03 12.84 -13.74
C ASP A 182 -1.60 13.31 -13.96
N ALA A 183 -0.78 13.29 -12.90
CA ALA A 183 0.62 13.64 -12.97
C ALA A 183 1.40 12.72 -13.91
N TRP A 184 1.16 11.40 -13.82
CA TRP A 184 1.76 10.41 -14.73
C TRP A 184 1.43 10.72 -16.19
N ILE A 185 0.14 10.87 -16.51
CA ILE A 185 -0.35 11.08 -17.88
C ILE A 185 0.12 12.41 -18.44
N LEU A 186 0.16 13.48 -17.63
CA LEU A 186 0.74 14.77 -18.04
C LEU A 186 2.21 14.63 -18.43
N CYS A 187 3.00 13.90 -17.64
CA CYS A 187 4.41 13.65 -17.96
C CYS A 187 4.58 12.78 -19.20
N ARG A 188 3.77 11.71 -19.34
CA ARG A 188 3.82 10.81 -20.50
C ARG A 188 3.44 11.52 -21.81
N LYS A 189 2.53 12.50 -21.72
CA LYS A 189 2.11 13.35 -22.86
C LYS A 189 3.02 14.58 -23.06
N HIS A 190 4.14 14.69 -22.35
CA HIS A 190 5.06 15.83 -22.40
C HIS A 190 4.43 17.19 -22.10
N LYS A 191 3.32 17.20 -21.34
CA LYS A 191 2.64 18.42 -20.88
C LYS A 191 3.20 18.94 -19.54
N ALA A 192 3.95 18.13 -18.83
CA ALA A 192 4.69 18.50 -17.62
C ALA A 192 6.02 17.74 -17.56
N LYS A 193 7.02 18.24 -16.81
CA LYS A 193 8.27 17.52 -16.58
C LYS A 193 8.13 16.67 -15.33
N SER A 194 8.57 15.42 -15.39
CA SER A 194 8.51 14.53 -14.22
C SER A 194 9.29 15.08 -13.02
N GLY A 195 10.38 15.82 -13.28
CA GLY A 195 11.19 16.47 -12.24
C GLY A 195 10.50 17.59 -11.47
N ASP A 196 9.31 18.02 -11.91
CA ASP A 196 8.49 19.01 -11.20
C ASP A 196 7.69 18.37 -10.05
N PHE A 197 7.48 17.04 -10.09
CA PHE A 197 6.69 16.29 -9.12
C PHE A 197 7.57 15.54 -8.11
N GLY A 198 7.33 15.74 -6.81
CA GLY A 198 7.99 14.95 -5.76
C GLY A 198 7.98 15.61 -4.38
N PHE A 199 8.71 15.01 -3.45
CA PHE A 199 8.80 15.46 -2.06
C PHE A 199 9.91 16.48 -1.81
N ASN A 200 11.06 16.27 -2.46
CA ASN A 200 12.19 17.19 -2.35
C ASN A 200 13.12 17.09 -3.56
N ARG A 201 14.17 17.91 -3.59
CA ARG A 201 15.14 17.98 -4.70
C ARG A 201 15.76 16.61 -5.08
N LYS A 202 15.88 15.68 -4.12
CA LYS A 202 16.44 14.33 -4.31
C LYS A 202 15.36 13.28 -4.59
N ARG A 203 14.11 13.52 -4.19
CA ARG A 203 12.99 12.59 -4.29
C ARG A 203 11.90 13.20 -5.18
N ARG A 204 12.13 13.14 -6.49
CA ARG A 204 11.25 13.68 -7.56
C ARG A 204 11.52 12.95 -8.87
N GLY A 205 10.71 13.16 -9.89
CA GLY A 205 10.91 12.52 -11.20
C GLY A 205 10.19 11.19 -11.37
N TRP A 206 10.52 10.47 -12.44
CA TRP A 206 9.83 9.25 -12.86
C TRP A 206 9.78 8.15 -11.80
N ASN A 207 10.87 7.94 -11.06
CA ASN A 207 10.91 6.96 -9.97
C ASN A 207 9.89 7.30 -8.88
N TYR A 208 9.75 8.60 -8.58
CA TYR A 208 8.83 9.07 -7.56
C TYR A 208 7.37 8.99 -8.03
N LEU A 209 7.08 9.48 -9.25
CA LEU A 209 5.76 9.39 -9.88
C LEU A 209 5.23 7.95 -9.93
N LYS A 210 6.08 7.00 -10.33
CA LYS A 210 5.74 5.59 -10.37
C LYS A 210 5.36 5.05 -9.00
N ASN A 211 6.15 5.34 -7.96
CA ASN A 211 5.85 4.87 -6.62
C ASN A 211 4.53 5.47 -6.11
N GLN A 212 4.31 6.77 -6.37
CA GLN A 212 3.08 7.44 -6.00
C GLN A 212 1.86 6.85 -6.72
N LEU A 213 2.01 6.45 -8.00
CA LEU A 213 0.98 5.80 -8.79
C LEU A 213 0.58 4.43 -8.20
N LEU A 214 1.56 3.63 -7.79
CA LEU A 214 1.31 2.33 -7.14
C LEU A 214 0.65 2.50 -5.76
N LEU A 215 1.05 3.52 -5.00
CA LEU A 215 0.43 3.86 -3.72
C LEU A 215 -1.02 4.35 -3.89
N ASP A 216 -1.33 5.16 -4.91
CA ASP A 216 -2.70 5.59 -5.22
C ASP A 216 -3.55 4.38 -5.62
N LEU A 217 -3.06 3.50 -6.49
CA LEU A 217 -3.74 2.25 -6.86
C LEU A 217 -4.04 1.38 -5.63
N ALA A 218 -3.06 1.20 -4.74
CA ALA A 218 -3.27 0.43 -3.50
C ALA A 218 -4.32 1.08 -2.59
N ALA A 219 -4.25 2.41 -2.39
CA ALA A 219 -5.21 3.15 -1.59
C ALA A 219 -6.64 3.05 -2.15
N LEU A 220 -6.79 3.09 -3.48
CA LEU A 220 -8.07 2.89 -4.17
C LEU A 220 -8.64 1.48 -4.00
N ASN A 221 -7.78 0.50 -3.72
CA ASN A 221 -8.12 -0.86 -3.30
C ASN A 221 -8.20 -1.03 -1.77
N LYS A 222 -8.35 0.08 -1.02
CA LYS A 222 -8.43 0.11 0.46
C LYS A 222 -7.21 -0.49 1.18
N LEU A 223 -6.05 -0.35 0.54
CA LEU A 223 -4.74 -0.67 1.09
C LEU A 223 -3.97 0.63 1.17
N GLU A 224 -4.34 1.50 2.10
CA GLU A 224 -3.76 2.82 2.28
C GLU A 224 -2.34 2.72 2.88
N LEU A 225 -1.34 2.22 2.14
CA LEU A 225 0.00 1.92 2.65
C LEU A 225 0.78 3.16 3.14
N LEU A 226 1.92 2.95 3.81
CA LEU A 226 2.76 4.07 4.25
C LEU A 226 3.42 4.75 3.04
N ALA A 227 3.49 6.09 3.03
CA ALA A 227 3.98 6.87 1.89
C ALA A 227 5.44 6.53 1.46
N GLY A 228 6.25 6.02 2.39
CA GLY A 228 7.63 5.61 2.13
C GLY A 228 7.83 4.16 1.68
N GLU A 229 6.76 3.38 1.54
CA GLU A 229 6.88 1.97 1.18
C GLU A 229 7.19 1.76 -0.30
N ALA A 230 8.11 0.83 -0.55
CA ALA A 230 8.48 0.33 -1.87
C ALA A 230 8.32 -1.20 -1.86
N LEU A 231 7.07 -1.66 -1.85
CA LEU A 231 6.74 -3.10 -1.77
C LEU A 231 6.89 -3.82 -3.10
N TRP A 232 6.79 -3.08 -4.20
CA TRP A 232 6.78 -3.63 -5.54
C TRP A 232 8.18 -3.67 -6.13
N GLN A 233 8.47 -4.71 -6.92
CA GLN A 233 9.64 -4.70 -7.81
C GLN A 233 9.60 -3.47 -8.72
N LEU A 234 8.40 -3.12 -9.20
CA LEU A 234 8.14 -1.88 -9.94
C LEU A 234 8.64 -0.64 -9.19
N SER A 235 8.50 -0.55 -7.86
CA SER A 235 8.99 0.60 -7.09
C SER A 235 10.51 0.65 -6.94
N THR A 236 11.18 -0.51 -6.92
CA THR A 236 12.61 -0.61 -6.58
C THR A 236 13.55 -0.52 -7.78
N VAL A 237 13.08 -0.87 -8.97
CA VAL A 237 13.85 -0.74 -10.22
C VAL A 237 13.81 0.71 -10.70
N ASP A 238 14.92 1.27 -11.20
CA ASP A 238 14.90 2.61 -11.81
C ASP A 238 14.01 2.64 -13.07
N TYR A 239 13.23 3.70 -13.26
CA TYR A 239 12.31 3.86 -14.38
C TYR A 239 12.99 3.67 -15.75
N GLU A 240 14.20 4.23 -15.90
CA GLU A 240 14.98 4.10 -17.15
C GLU A 240 15.38 2.65 -17.44
N ARG A 241 15.39 1.79 -16.42
CA ARG A 241 15.74 0.36 -16.50
C ARG A 241 14.54 -0.58 -16.54
N LEU A 242 13.31 -0.06 -16.40
CA LEU A 242 12.11 -0.86 -16.61
C LEU A 242 12.03 -1.32 -18.06
N ASP A 243 11.62 -2.57 -18.26
CA ASP A 243 11.33 -3.10 -19.58
C ASP A 243 10.02 -2.51 -20.14
N ALA A 244 9.69 -2.92 -21.37
CA ALA A 244 8.51 -2.41 -22.06
C ALA A 244 7.19 -2.86 -21.40
N GLU A 245 7.17 -4.05 -20.78
CA GLU A 245 5.98 -4.61 -20.16
C GLU A 245 5.65 -3.87 -18.87
N ASP A 246 6.64 -3.68 -18.00
CA ASP A 246 6.48 -2.93 -16.75
C ASP A 246 6.08 -1.48 -17.00
N ARG A 247 6.63 -0.84 -18.06
CA ARG A 247 6.21 0.51 -18.47
C ARG A 247 4.76 0.51 -18.96
N HIS A 248 4.37 -0.50 -19.73
CA HIS A 248 3.00 -0.63 -20.21
C HIS A 248 2.02 -0.83 -19.05
N LEU A 249 2.36 -1.66 -18.07
CA LEU A 249 1.55 -1.85 -16.87
C LEU A 249 1.34 -0.54 -16.11
N LEU A 250 2.38 0.29 -15.95
CA LEU A 250 2.22 1.60 -15.30
C LEU A 250 1.32 2.55 -16.12
N ASP A 251 1.42 2.51 -17.44
CA ASP A 251 0.51 3.27 -18.32
C ASP A 251 -0.94 2.75 -18.21
N GLN A 252 -1.15 1.44 -18.11
CA GLN A 252 -2.47 0.83 -17.87
C GLN A 252 -3.05 1.23 -16.52
N ILE A 253 -2.25 1.17 -15.44
CA ILE A 253 -2.67 1.61 -14.10
C ILE A 253 -3.16 3.06 -14.15
N ALA A 254 -2.38 3.96 -14.76
CA ALA A 254 -2.79 5.36 -14.87
C ALA A 254 -4.08 5.53 -15.69
N ALA A 255 -4.24 4.74 -16.76
CA ALA A 255 -5.42 4.78 -17.61
C ALA A 255 -6.70 4.31 -16.91
N VAL A 256 -6.62 3.33 -15.99
CA VAL A 256 -7.79 2.82 -15.25
C VAL A 256 -8.10 3.59 -13.96
N ILE A 257 -7.16 4.33 -13.38
CA ILE A 257 -7.44 5.12 -12.18
C ILE A 257 -7.74 6.60 -12.47
N GLN A 258 -7.41 7.13 -13.66
CA GLN A 258 -7.76 8.52 -14.00
C GLN A 258 -9.29 8.70 -14.13
N PRO A 259 -10.02 7.91 -14.94
CA PRO A 259 -11.49 7.96 -15.01
C PRO A 259 -12.14 7.01 -13.99
N LEU A 260 -11.61 6.93 -12.76
CA LEU A 260 -11.92 5.88 -11.78
C LEU A 260 -13.40 5.57 -11.58
N ASP A 261 -14.29 6.56 -11.65
CA ASP A 261 -15.73 6.34 -11.45
C ASP A 261 -16.38 5.55 -12.60
N GLU A 262 -15.76 5.56 -13.79
CA GLU A 262 -16.16 4.84 -15.01
C GLU A 262 -15.45 3.49 -15.13
N SER A 263 -14.23 3.39 -14.60
CA SER A 263 -13.34 2.22 -14.71
C SER A 263 -13.12 1.50 -13.37
N PHE A 264 -14.04 1.65 -12.41
CA PHE A 264 -13.88 1.11 -11.06
C PHE A 264 -13.68 -0.41 -11.06
N GLU A 265 -14.54 -1.15 -11.76
CA GLU A 265 -14.44 -2.61 -11.86
C GLU A 265 -13.18 -3.07 -12.61
N GLU A 266 -12.76 -2.31 -13.64
CA GLU A 266 -11.53 -2.59 -14.38
C GLU A 266 -10.28 -2.38 -13.51
N MET A 267 -10.28 -1.32 -12.69
CA MET A 267 -9.23 -1.02 -11.73
C MET A 267 -9.09 -2.15 -10.70
N GLN A 268 -10.21 -2.65 -10.15
CA GLN A 268 -10.20 -3.78 -9.21
C GLN A 268 -9.67 -5.05 -9.89
N ALA A 269 -10.18 -5.38 -11.08
CA ALA A 269 -9.75 -6.56 -11.83
C ALA A 269 -8.26 -6.52 -12.18
N LEU A 270 -7.72 -5.36 -12.57
CA LEU A 270 -6.29 -5.18 -12.83
C LEU A 270 -5.46 -5.45 -11.57
N PHE A 271 -5.86 -4.87 -10.43
CA PHE A 271 -5.13 -5.03 -9.18
C PHE A 271 -5.13 -6.48 -8.69
N GLU A 272 -6.23 -7.20 -8.84
CA GLU A 272 -6.39 -8.59 -8.40
C GLU A 272 -5.69 -9.59 -9.32
N SER A 273 -5.78 -9.40 -10.64
CA SER A 273 -5.29 -10.39 -11.61
C SER A 273 -3.80 -10.30 -11.90
N ASP A 274 -3.17 -9.12 -11.77
CA ASP A 274 -1.72 -8.99 -11.94
C ASP A 274 -1.00 -9.26 -10.62
N HIS A 275 -0.36 -10.44 -10.54
CA HIS A 275 0.42 -10.87 -9.38
C HIS A 275 1.51 -9.88 -8.96
N ARG A 276 1.99 -9.01 -9.86
CA ARG A 276 2.97 -7.97 -9.52
C ARG A 276 2.38 -6.87 -8.66
N LEU A 277 1.05 -6.73 -8.57
CA LEU A 277 0.38 -5.62 -7.89
C LEU A 277 -0.13 -6.00 -6.50
N SER A 278 -1.04 -6.97 -6.41
CA SER A 278 -1.70 -7.33 -5.14
C SER A 278 -0.84 -8.22 -4.25
N GLU A 279 -0.18 -9.24 -4.79
CA GLU A 279 0.54 -10.25 -4.00
C GLU A 279 1.64 -9.67 -3.10
N PRO A 280 2.50 -8.72 -3.55
CA PRO A 280 3.54 -8.14 -2.69
C PRO A 280 2.95 -7.42 -1.48
N VAL A 281 1.80 -6.77 -1.66
CA VAL A 281 1.10 -6.04 -0.60
C VAL A 281 0.51 -7.01 0.41
N PHE A 282 -0.28 -7.98 -0.05
CA PHE A 282 -0.90 -8.98 0.83
C PHE A 282 0.16 -9.83 1.55
N SER A 283 1.23 -10.23 0.86
CA SER A 283 2.35 -10.94 1.47
C SER A 283 2.99 -10.13 2.59
N LYS A 284 3.22 -8.82 2.35
CA LYS A 284 3.76 -7.93 3.38
C LYS A 284 2.81 -7.77 4.56
N LEU A 285 1.52 -7.53 4.33
CA LEU A 285 0.53 -7.38 5.39
C LEU A 285 0.35 -8.66 6.21
N LYS A 286 0.46 -9.84 5.59
CA LYS A 286 0.49 -11.12 6.28
C LYS A 286 1.71 -11.28 7.17
N LEU A 287 2.91 -10.97 6.65
CA LEU A 287 4.15 -11.00 7.43
C LEU A 287 4.13 -10.04 8.63
N LEU A 288 3.43 -8.92 8.50
CA LEU A 288 3.24 -7.93 9.55
C LEU A 288 2.09 -8.26 10.51
N GLY A 289 1.32 -9.33 10.27
CA GLY A 289 0.22 -9.74 11.14
C GLY A 289 -1.10 -8.99 10.95
N TYR A 290 -1.24 -8.17 9.91
CA TYR A 290 -2.51 -7.50 9.60
C TYR A 290 -3.53 -8.42 8.91
N LEU A 291 -3.06 -9.56 8.38
CA LEU A 291 -3.86 -10.63 7.78
C LEU A 291 -3.62 -11.93 8.56
N GLY A 292 -4.70 -12.65 8.91
CA GLY A 292 -4.60 -13.92 9.62
C GLY A 292 -3.90 -15.01 8.81
N GLU A 293 -3.34 -16.02 9.49
CA GLU A 293 -2.60 -17.13 8.84
C GLU A 293 -3.46 -17.90 7.81
N ASN A 294 -4.79 -17.88 7.98
CA ASN A 294 -5.82 -18.52 7.14
C ASN A 294 -6.82 -17.53 6.51
N ALA A 295 -6.49 -16.24 6.35
CA ALA A 295 -7.38 -15.35 5.61
C ALA A 295 -7.39 -15.81 4.13
N PRO A 296 -8.54 -16.24 3.57
CA PRO A 296 -8.62 -16.35 2.11
C PRO A 296 -8.42 -14.94 1.54
N ALA A 297 -7.92 -14.84 0.32
CA ALA A 297 -8.11 -13.61 -0.46
C ALA A 297 -9.59 -13.21 -0.32
N PRO A 298 -9.93 -11.92 -0.15
CA PRO A 298 -11.30 -11.53 0.11
C PRO A 298 -12.22 -12.07 -0.99
N GLU A 299 -13.03 -13.09 -0.66
CA GLU A 299 -14.13 -13.50 -1.52
C GLU A 299 -15.16 -12.38 -1.47
N VAL A 300 -15.30 -11.68 -2.59
CA VAL A 300 -16.45 -10.83 -2.85
C VAL A 300 -17.67 -11.75 -2.89
N LYS A 301 -18.45 -11.76 -1.80
CA LYS A 301 -19.77 -12.36 -1.79
C LYS A 301 -20.61 -11.68 -2.88
N THR A 302 -20.92 -12.42 -3.94
CA THR A 302 -21.99 -12.08 -4.87
C THR A 302 -23.32 -12.19 -4.11
N SER A 303 -23.79 -11.08 -3.52
CA SER A 303 -25.13 -11.04 -2.93
C SER A 303 -26.17 -10.87 -4.03
N GLY A 304 -27.03 -11.88 -4.20
CA GLY A 304 -28.33 -11.73 -4.86
C GLY A 304 -28.63 -12.81 -5.90
N ALA A 305 -29.29 -13.89 -5.45
CA ALA A 305 -29.96 -14.82 -6.32
C ALA A 305 -31.09 -14.11 -7.11
N GLY A 306 -30.93 -14.01 -8.43
CA GLY A 306 -32.01 -13.90 -9.42
C GLY A 306 -32.22 -15.24 -10.13
N PRO A 307 -33.40 -15.51 -10.71
CA PRO A 307 -33.89 -16.87 -10.95
C PRO A 307 -33.03 -17.65 -11.97
N GLY A 308 -32.90 -18.95 -11.70
CA GLY A 308 -31.91 -19.84 -12.29
C GLY A 308 -31.93 -19.90 -13.82
N LEU A 309 -30.73 -19.83 -14.40
CA LEU A 309 -30.48 -20.13 -15.79
C LEU A 309 -30.51 -21.65 -15.96
N HIS A 310 -31.66 -22.20 -16.34
CA HIS A 310 -31.76 -23.56 -16.87
C HIS A 310 -31.01 -23.62 -18.20
N LEU A 311 -29.85 -24.28 -18.22
CA LEU A 311 -29.19 -24.67 -19.46
C LEU A 311 -30.09 -25.64 -20.23
N LEU A 312 -30.44 -25.30 -21.47
CA LEU A 312 -31.22 -26.14 -22.34
C LEU A 312 -30.37 -27.36 -22.78
N PRO A 313 -30.95 -28.56 -22.91
CA PRO A 313 -30.23 -29.77 -23.32
C PRO A 313 -29.45 -29.64 -24.65
N SER A 314 -29.79 -28.67 -25.50
CA SER A 314 -29.11 -28.37 -26.76
C SER A 314 -27.71 -27.77 -26.61
N ASP A 315 -27.34 -27.23 -25.45
CA ASP A 315 -26.05 -26.58 -25.24
C ASP A 315 -24.97 -27.55 -24.75
N ARG A 316 -25.37 -28.73 -24.25
CA ARG A 316 -24.46 -29.80 -23.80
C ARG A 316 -23.90 -30.61 -24.98
N GLU A 317 -24.66 -30.77 -26.05
CA GLU A 317 -24.22 -31.50 -27.25
C GLU A 317 -23.22 -30.71 -28.11
N ARG A 318 -23.29 -29.37 -28.10
CA ARG A 318 -22.34 -28.51 -28.82
C ARG A 318 -20.94 -28.50 -28.20
N LEU A 319 -20.81 -28.70 -26.89
CA LEU A 319 -19.52 -28.79 -26.20
C LEU A 319 -18.80 -30.13 -26.38
N LEU A 320 -19.53 -31.21 -26.72
CA LEU A 320 -18.95 -32.53 -26.99
C LEU A 320 -18.54 -32.73 -28.46
N ALA A 321 -19.07 -31.90 -29.38
CA ALA A 321 -18.78 -31.97 -30.81
C ALA A 321 -17.50 -31.22 -31.25
N MET A 322 -16.84 -30.47 -30.35
CA MET A 322 -15.60 -29.73 -30.65
C MET A 322 -14.33 -30.50 -30.26
N GLY A 323 -14.44 -31.78 -29.89
CA GLY A 323 -13.36 -32.65 -29.43
C GLY A 323 -13.06 -33.85 -30.34
N SER A 324 -13.22 -33.76 -31.66
CA SER A 324 -12.81 -34.83 -32.56
C SER A 324 -12.55 -34.35 -33.99
N ASN A 325 -11.26 -34.16 -34.33
CA ASN A 325 -10.73 -34.45 -35.67
C ASN A 325 -9.20 -34.30 -35.71
N GLY A 326 -8.49 -35.41 -35.94
CA GLY A 326 -7.05 -35.43 -36.19
C GLY A 326 -6.47 -36.84 -36.09
N LYS A 327 -6.47 -37.57 -37.22
CA LYS A 327 -6.12 -38.99 -37.37
C LYS A 327 -4.62 -39.30 -37.22
N THR A 328 -4.38 -40.56 -36.89
CA THR A 328 -3.14 -41.33 -36.72
C THR A 328 -2.37 -41.61 -38.01
N GLY A 329 -1.04 -41.75 -37.90
CA GLY A 329 -0.14 -42.22 -38.96
C GLY A 329 1.30 -42.51 -38.49
N ALA A 330 1.54 -43.77 -38.11
CA ALA A 330 2.76 -44.60 -38.02
C ALA A 330 4.19 -44.03 -37.80
N ALA A 331 4.81 -44.63 -36.78
CA ALA A 331 6.21 -44.88 -36.41
C ALA A 331 7.36 -44.65 -37.43
N GLY A 332 8.40 -43.98 -36.94
CA GLY A 332 9.79 -44.05 -37.40
C GLY A 332 10.73 -43.56 -36.30
N SER A 333 11.55 -44.45 -35.76
CA SER A 333 12.54 -44.21 -34.71
C SER A 333 13.60 -43.17 -35.11
N MET A 334 13.99 -42.28 -34.19
CA MET A 334 15.37 -41.82 -33.98
C MET A 334 15.47 -40.79 -32.83
N GLY A 335 16.33 -41.09 -31.85
CA GLY A 335 17.07 -40.11 -31.05
C GLY A 335 16.32 -39.34 -29.96
N GLY A 336 16.44 -39.77 -28.71
CA GLY A 336 16.07 -38.95 -27.55
C GLY A 336 16.90 -37.67 -27.47
N ILE A 337 16.22 -36.53 -27.34
CA ILE A 337 16.82 -35.26 -26.93
C ILE A 337 16.44 -35.06 -25.45
N PRO A 338 17.41 -34.99 -24.52
CA PRO A 338 17.11 -34.83 -23.10
C PRO A 338 16.59 -33.42 -22.80
N PRO A 339 15.84 -33.23 -21.69
CA PRO A 339 15.36 -31.92 -21.29
C PRO A 339 16.56 -31.02 -20.93
N LYS A 340 16.57 -29.80 -21.47
CA LYS A 340 17.54 -28.77 -21.13
C LYS A 340 17.30 -28.32 -19.69
N ASN A 341 18.20 -28.70 -18.79
CA ASN A 341 18.36 -28.05 -17.50
C ASN A 341 18.72 -26.57 -17.73
N HIS A 342 17.94 -25.66 -17.17
CA HIS A 342 18.37 -24.28 -16.99
C HIS A 342 19.46 -24.28 -15.91
N GLU A 343 20.73 -24.34 -16.33
CA GLU A 343 21.84 -23.98 -15.47
C GLU A 343 21.73 -22.49 -15.14
N VAL A 344 21.37 -22.21 -13.88
CA VAL A 344 21.49 -20.88 -13.28
C VAL A 344 22.99 -20.60 -13.13
N ASN A 345 23.55 -19.82 -14.05
CA ASN A 345 24.91 -19.31 -13.92
C ASN A 345 25.00 -18.38 -12.71
N GLY A 346 25.45 -18.94 -11.58
CA GLY A 346 25.88 -18.18 -10.41
C GLY A 346 27.08 -17.30 -10.73
N ARG A 347 27.16 -16.13 -10.10
CA ARG A 347 28.35 -15.28 -10.16
C ARG A 347 29.56 -16.07 -9.60
N PRO A 348 30.75 -16.01 -10.21
CA PRO A 348 31.91 -16.73 -9.69
C PRO A 348 32.29 -16.18 -8.31
N GLY A 349 32.16 -17.01 -7.27
CA GLY A 349 32.62 -16.69 -5.91
C GLY A 349 31.54 -16.63 -4.82
N GLU A 350 30.25 -16.78 -5.13
CA GLU A 350 29.25 -16.94 -4.07
C GLU A 350 29.21 -18.41 -3.59
N PRO A 351 29.25 -18.67 -2.27
CA PRO A 351 29.16 -20.03 -1.76
C PRO A 351 27.77 -20.61 -2.04
N ASP A 352 27.72 -21.84 -2.56
CA ASP A 352 26.50 -22.57 -2.93
C ASP A 352 25.66 -23.05 -1.72
N SER A 353 26.11 -22.77 -0.50
CA SER A 353 25.47 -23.20 0.74
C SER A 353 25.68 -22.21 1.88
N ILE A 354 24.70 -22.14 2.77
CA ILE A 354 24.77 -21.45 4.06
C ILE A 354 25.24 -22.44 5.12
N THR A 355 26.38 -22.18 5.75
CA THR A 355 26.92 -23.05 6.80
C THR A 355 26.77 -22.40 8.16
N ILE A 356 25.99 -23.04 9.03
CA ILE A 356 25.80 -22.70 10.44
C ILE A 356 26.71 -23.60 11.26
N ARG A 357 27.53 -23.04 12.14
CA ARG A 357 28.43 -23.82 13.01
C ARG A 357 28.18 -23.50 14.48
N GLY A 358 28.10 -24.53 15.30
CA GLY A 358 28.02 -24.44 16.76
C GLY A 358 26.79 -23.70 17.28
N ALA A 359 25.65 -23.74 16.59
CA ALA A 359 24.44 -23.03 17.00
C ALA A 359 23.90 -23.57 18.33
N GLN A 360 23.68 -22.66 19.28
CA GLN A 360 23.33 -22.94 20.69
C GLN A 360 22.14 -22.10 21.20
N GLN A 361 21.45 -21.39 20.31
CA GLN A 361 20.32 -20.56 20.73
C GLN A 361 19.16 -21.42 21.23
N HIS A 362 18.67 -21.11 22.42
CA HIS A 362 17.57 -21.82 23.09
C HIS A 362 17.78 -23.34 23.17
N ASN A 363 16.98 -24.10 22.42
CA ASN A 363 16.95 -25.56 22.48
C ASN A 363 18.03 -26.23 21.60
N LEU A 364 18.89 -25.45 20.92
CA LEU A 364 19.95 -25.96 20.07
C LEU A 364 21.15 -26.44 20.89
N LYS A 365 21.63 -27.65 20.62
CA LYS A 365 22.72 -28.30 21.37
C LYS A 365 24.02 -28.32 20.55
N HIS A 366 24.63 -27.16 20.31
CA HIS A 366 25.88 -27.03 19.54
C HIS A 366 25.82 -27.64 18.13
N ILE A 367 24.78 -27.34 17.37
CA ILE A 367 24.57 -27.99 16.07
C ILE A 367 25.36 -27.32 14.94
N ASN A 368 25.87 -28.13 14.01
CA ASN A 368 26.45 -27.69 12.75
C ASN A 368 25.53 -28.12 11.61
N VAL A 369 25.12 -27.20 10.73
CA VAL A 369 24.18 -27.45 9.64
C VAL A 369 24.65 -26.74 8.38
N THR A 370 24.63 -27.43 7.25
CA THR A 370 24.88 -26.84 5.93
C THR A 370 23.58 -26.87 5.12
N ILE A 371 23.10 -25.70 4.71
CA ILE A 371 21.84 -25.51 3.99
C ILE A 371 22.17 -25.13 2.54
N PRO A 372 21.77 -25.92 1.53
CA PRO A 372 22.01 -25.56 0.13
C PRO A 372 21.21 -24.31 -0.25
N ARG A 373 21.84 -23.40 -1.00
CA ARG A 373 21.14 -22.23 -1.56
C ARG A 373 20.34 -22.63 -2.79
N ASN A 374 19.33 -21.83 -3.12
CA ASN A 374 18.46 -22.02 -4.30
C ASN A 374 17.74 -23.38 -4.34
N LYS A 375 17.52 -23.99 -3.17
CA LYS A 375 16.74 -25.21 -3.01
C LYS A 375 15.68 -25.01 -1.94
N LEU A 376 14.55 -25.68 -2.09
CA LEU A 376 13.56 -25.77 -1.03
C LEU A 376 14.08 -26.72 0.05
N VAL A 377 14.26 -26.22 1.27
CA VAL A 377 14.73 -26.99 2.42
C VAL A 377 13.67 -26.96 3.51
N VAL A 378 13.25 -28.14 3.96
CA VAL A 378 12.23 -28.30 4.99
C VAL A 378 12.88 -28.65 6.33
N LEU A 379 12.59 -27.87 7.36
CA LEU A 379 13.02 -28.13 8.74
C LEU A 379 11.90 -28.84 9.50
N THR A 380 12.12 -30.11 9.86
CA THR A 380 11.13 -30.96 10.55
C THR A 380 11.69 -31.59 11.83
N GLY A 381 10.81 -32.10 12.70
CA GLY A 381 11.14 -32.62 14.02
C GLY A 381 10.07 -32.36 15.08
N VAL A 382 10.14 -33.08 16.20
CA VAL A 382 9.16 -33.01 17.31
C VAL A 382 9.12 -31.63 17.97
N SER A 383 8.05 -31.29 18.70
CA SER A 383 7.98 -30.03 19.47
C SER A 383 9.17 -29.92 20.44
N GLY A 384 9.72 -28.72 20.60
CA GLY A 384 10.90 -28.48 21.45
C GLY A 384 12.26 -28.89 20.88
N SER A 385 12.33 -29.54 19.72
CA SER A 385 13.61 -29.96 19.09
C SER A 385 14.50 -28.81 18.57
N GLY A 386 14.04 -27.56 18.64
CA GLY A 386 14.82 -26.39 18.21
C GLY A 386 14.65 -25.95 16.75
N LYS A 387 13.64 -26.46 16.02
CA LYS A 387 13.35 -26.04 14.63
C LYS A 387 13.20 -24.53 14.46
N SER A 388 12.32 -23.92 15.25
CA SER A 388 12.07 -22.48 15.23
C SER A 388 13.32 -21.70 15.65
N SER A 389 14.09 -22.23 16.61
CA SER A 389 15.34 -21.61 17.05
C SER A 389 16.45 -21.67 15.99
N LEU A 390 16.49 -22.71 15.17
CA LEU A 390 17.40 -22.76 14.03
C LEU A 390 16.94 -21.84 12.90
N ALA A 391 15.64 -21.83 12.57
CA ALA A 391 15.09 -21.07 11.46
C ALA A 391 15.06 -19.56 11.73
N PHE A 392 14.46 -19.15 12.86
CA PHE A 392 14.19 -17.75 13.17
C PHE A 392 15.30 -17.14 14.02
N ASP A 393 15.59 -17.75 15.17
CA ASP A 393 16.50 -17.14 16.16
C ASP A 393 17.98 -17.21 15.71
N THR A 394 18.32 -18.14 14.81
CA THR A 394 19.67 -18.32 14.29
C THR A 394 19.78 -17.86 12.85
N LEU A 395 19.16 -18.58 11.91
CA LEU A 395 19.37 -18.36 10.47
C LEU A 395 18.80 -17.01 10.01
N TYR A 396 17.54 -16.73 10.35
CA TYR A 396 16.89 -15.47 9.98
C TYR A 396 17.55 -14.28 10.67
N ALA A 397 17.79 -14.35 11.98
CA ALA A 397 18.45 -13.28 12.74
C ALA A 397 19.85 -12.94 12.17
N GLU A 398 20.69 -13.94 11.90
CA GLU A 398 22.01 -13.72 11.29
C GLU A 398 21.92 -13.28 9.83
N GLY A 399 20.95 -13.80 9.07
CA GLY A 399 20.67 -13.36 7.72
C GLY A 399 20.30 -11.88 7.67
N GLN A 400 19.43 -11.44 8.58
CA GLN A 400 19.03 -10.05 8.72
C GLN A 400 20.21 -9.18 9.14
N ARG A 401 20.98 -9.57 10.16
CA ARG A 401 22.18 -8.83 10.60
C ARG A 401 23.17 -8.63 9.45
N ARG A 402 23.52 -9.71 8.74
CA ARG A 402 24.47 -9.66 7.61
C ARG A 402 23.92 -8.89 6.41
N TYR A 403 22.61 -8.97 6.17
CA TYR A 403 21.95 -8.16 5.14
C TYR A 403 22.09 -6.67 5.47
N VAL A 404 21.80 -6.25 6.70
CA VAL A 404 21.98 -4.87 7.16
C VAL A 404 23.46 -4.46 7.09
N GLU A 405 24.38 -5.35 7.43
CA GLU A 405 25.82 -5.12 7.30
C GLU A 405 26.30 -5.05 5.84
N SER A 406 25.58 -5.63 4.88
CA SER A 406 25.92 -5.47 3.46
C SER A 406 25.49 -4.11 2.89
N LEU A 407 24.62 -3.38 3.60
CA LEU A 407 24.17 -2.05 3.21
C LEU A 407 25.22 -0.99 3.57
N SER A 408 25.35 0.03 2.71
CA SER A 408 26.30 1.13 2.93
C SER A 408 26.03 1.84 4.25
N ALA A 409 27.05 2.45 4.84
CA ALA A 409 26.95 3.19 6.10
C ALA A 409 25.85 4.28 6.10
N TYR A 410 25.46 4.76 4.91
CA TYR A 410 24.35 5.69 4.72
C TYR A 410 22.98 5.05 4.98
N VAL A 411 22.77 3.79 4.58
CA VAL A 411 21.50 3.06 4.73
C VAL A 411 21.33 2.54 6.15
N ARG A 412 22.41 2.16 6.83
CA ARG A 412 22.35 1.69 8.23
C ARG A 412 21.81 2.75 9.21
N ARG A 413 21.99 4.05 8.94
CA ARG A 413 21.45 5.16 9.74
C ARG A 413 19.92 5.23 9.81
N TYR A 414 19.20 4.45 9.00
CA TYR A 414 17.74 4.41 8.98
C TYR A 414 17.16 3.10 9.57
N LEU A 415 18.01 2.18 10.05
CA LEU A 415 17.60 0.89 10.59
C LEU A 415 17.84 0.74 12.12
N ASP A 416 18.48 1.74 12.75
CA ASP A 416 18.54 1.94 14.21
C ASP A 416 17.55 3.05 14.64
#